data_AF-A0A931LF01-F1
#
_entry.id   AF-A0A931LF01-F1
#
_cell.length_a   1.000
_cell.length_b   1.000
_cell.length_c   1.000
_cell.angle_alpha   90.00
_cell.angle_beta   90.00
_cell.angle_gamma   90.00
#
_symmetry.space_group_name_H-M   'P 1'
#
loop_
_entity.id
_entity.type
_entity.pdbx_description
1 polymer ?
#
loop_
_entity_poly.entity_id
_entity_poly.type
_entity_poly.pdbx_seq_one_letter_code
_entity_poly.pdbx_strand_id
1 'polypeptide(L)'
;MVKAVRVDALIAVMMVAGAAGMWGVYFDTAWHRTVGRDSFLSLPHLFIYGGGFLVWAMCMLAIGLATTGRLADAGGVILRRGPVRAPLGFALCAFGTLVIVLAVPTDLTWHAAFGKDLLIWSPPHLQGVVGGAIGALGMLFAIAGQKGRGVFARPGLWYVAMLLPLVDLLHYVHWSLAHYTIFPWTRTPDFYPFLVAVTVPIVMVAAARGVGPWAPTWAGVVFFAAVAAIDAGLAAAGFARPAVTPVFAVPAVAVSLLYTLAPAHRARLALGVAGGVAFIIAFVAMERAWMTWVIGTPWPAGRVVAGLPVALVSVAVMGAVGWVAGGFVRAAFTPGGAAEIFGGAGRARWAARAAVMLVALGLASTYQPQDYGPPLRAEELALRPDTTFPVQEALFWDAVIHDDWRKAPTVELYTEGAIDGIPLPVGPAWCADDASRLAAELPHVQFGFAVNGVAVDLGGFPTVRRRLRDGRECAWVGVVSGGQRASRNTFIYTIAPRMGAPAGLRPIRVDATVVFKDP
;
A
#
# COMPACT_ATOMS: atom_id res chain seq x y z
N MET A 1 27.10 12.39 -34.43
CA MET A 1 26.81 10.99 -34.05
C MET A 1 26.21 10.97 -32.65
N VAL A 2 24.90 10.72 -32.52
CA VAL A 2 24.29 10.48 -31.21
C VAL A 2 24.77 9.09 -30.74
N LYS A 3 25.42 8.98 -29.57
CA LYS A 3 25.79 7.68 -29.00
C LYS A 3 24.54 6.79 -28.93
N ALA A 4 24.65 5.55 -29.38
CA ALA A 4 23.54 4.60 -29.30
C ALA A 4 23.09 4.46 -27.83
N VAL A 5 21.81 4.72 -27.57
CA VAL A 5 21.20 4.53 -26.25
C VAL A 5 21.28 3.04 -25.91
N ARG A 6 21.83 2.70 -24.75
CA ARG A 6 22.01 1.31 -24.32
C ARG A 6 20.84 0.87 -23.43
N VAL A 7 20.43 -0.38 -23.55
CA VAL A 7 19.32 -0.98 -22.76
C VAL A 7 19.59 -0.89 -21.25
N ASP A 8 20.84 -1.14 -20.84
CA ASP A 8 21.24 -1.09 -19.44
C ASP A 8 21.17 0.31 -18.83
N ALA A 9 21.41 1.35 -19.61
CA ALA A 9 21.21 2.73 -19.17
C ALA A 9 19.71 3.05 -18.94
N LEU A 10 18.84 2.60 -19.83
CA LEU A 10 17.38 2.75 -19.67
C LEU A 10 16.89 2.04 -18.40
N ILE A 11 17.31 0.77 -18.22
CA ILE A 11 16.97 -0.03 -17.03
C ILE A 11 17.47 0.66 -15.74
N ALA A 12 18.70 1.19 -15.74
CA ALA A 12 19.24 1.89 -14.58
C ALA A 12 18.43 3.13 -14.20
N VAL A 13 18.04 3.96 -15.18
CA VAL A 13 17.16 5.11 -14.94
C VAL A 13 15.82 4.67 -14.38
N MET A 14 15.22 3.62 -14.96
CA MET A 14 13.94 3.09 -14.47
C MET A 14 14.04 2.55 -13.05
N MET A 15 15.15 1.93 -12.65
CA MET A 15 15.36 1.46 -11.28
C MET A 15 15.46 2.62 -10.28
N VAL A 16 16.21 3.67 -10.60
CA VAL A 16 16.33 4.86 -9.76
C VAL A 16 14.98 5.57 -9.64
N ALA A 17 14.26 5.70 -10.74
CA ALA A 17 12.92 6.29 -10.77
C ALA A 17 11.89 5.48 -9.96
N GLY A 18 11.93 4.14 -10.08
CA GLY A 18 11.08 3.25 -9.26
C GLY A 18 11.40 3.34 -7.77
N ALA A 19 12.68 3.39 -7.40
CA ALA A 19 13.10 3.58 -6.01
C ALA A 19 12.65 4.94 -5.44
N ALA A 20 12.69 6.01 -6.26
CA ALA A 20 12.13 7.31 -5.91
C ALA A 20 10.62 7.22 -5.68
N GLY A 21 9.90 6.49 -6.53
CA GLY A 21 8.47 6.20 -6.37
C GLY A 21 8.17 5.45 -5.06
N MET A 22 8.93 4.39 -4.74
CA MET A 22 8.81 3.66 -3.47
C MET A 22 9.03 4.57 -2.26
N TRP A 23 10.08 5.41 -2.28
CA TRP A 23 10.30 6.40 -1.22
C TRP A 23 9.10 7.36 -1.10
N GLY A 24 8.58 7.82 -2.25
CA GLY A 24 7.41 8.68 -2.33
C GLY A 24 6.19 8.08 -1.65
N VAL A 25 5.87 6.81 -1.88
CA VAL A 25 4.72 6.11 -1.28
C VAL A 25 4.78 6.05 0.26
N TYR A 26 5.95 5.69 0.81
CA TYR A 26 6.11 5.69 2.27
C TYR A 26 6.12 7.09 2.86
N PHE A 27 6.75 8.04 2.16
CA PHE A 27 6.75 9.43 2.57
C PHE A 27 5.34 10.03 2.56
N ASP A 28 4.53 9.67 1.57
CA ASP A 28 3.14 10.08 1.44
C ASP A 28 2.29 9.62 2.62
N THR A 29 2.38 8.33 2.94
CA THR A 29 1.70 7.73 4.09
C THR A 29 2.08 8.46 5.39
N ALA A 30 3.37 8.76 5.58
CA ALA A 30 3.86 9.49 6.74
C ALA A 30 3.44 10.98 6.73
N TRP A 31 3.38 11.59 5.54
CA TRP A 31 2.95 12.97 5.33
C TRP A 31 1.51 13.17 5.75
N HIS A 32 0.59 12.33 5.27
CA HIS A 32 -0.83 12.38 5.66
C HIS A 32 -1.02 12.22 7.17
N ARG A 33 -0.28 11.31 7.80
CA ARG A 33 -0.37 11.07 9.25
C ARG A 33 0.28 12.13 10.12
N THR A 34 1.07 13.04 9.55
CA THR A 34 1.78 14.07 10.33
C THR A 34 1.30 15.48 10.02
N VAL A 35 1.16 15.79 8.73
CA VAL A 35 0.81 17.12 8.21
C VAL A 35 -0.67 17.19 7.87
N GLY A 36 -1.26 16.10 7.37
CA GLY A 36 -2.67 16.00 6.99
C GLY A 36 -3.07 16.78 5.74
N ARG A 37 -2.43 17.93 5.47
CA ARG A 37 -2.64 18.69 4.22
C ARG A 37 -2.22 17.89 3.02
N ASP A 38 -3.07 17.88 2.01
CA ASP A 38 -2.77 17.27 0.73
C ASP A 38 -2.97 18.26 -0.40
N SER A 39 -2.06 18.23 -1.36
CA SER A 39 -2.16 18.97 -2.61
C SER A 39 -1.68 18.08 -3.73
N PHE A 40 -2.20 18.28 -4.93
CA PHE A 40 -1.79 17.50 -6.10
C PHE A 40 -0.26 17.50 -6.33
N LEU A 41 0.44 18.55 -5.94
CA LEU A 41 1.90 18.68 -6.07
C LEU A 41 2.62 18.63 -4.71
N SER A 42 2.07 17.90 -3.74
CA SER A 42 2.77 17.63 -2.49
C SER A 42 4.14 17.00 -2.80
N LEU A 43 5.13 17.25 -1.94
CA LEU A 43 6.46 16.68 -2.14
C LEU A 43 6.44 15.15 -2.32
N PRO A 44 5.72 14.33 -1.52
CA PRO A 44 5.63 12.90 -1.78
C PRO A 44 4.99 12.57 -3.15
N HIS A 45 3.94 13.27 -3.56
CA HIS A 45 3.33 13.10 -4.88
C HIS A 45 4.32 13.36 -6.03
N LEU A 46 5.21 14.35 -5.90
CA LEU A 46 6.24 14.59 -6.92
C LEU A 46 7.19 13.40 -7.09
N PHE A 47 7.52 12.68 -6.01
CA PHE A 47 8.32 11.46 -6.09
C PHE A 47 7.55 10.31 -6.74
N ILE A 48 6.28 10.13 -6.38
CA ILE A 48 5.41 9.08 -6.93
C ILE A 48 5.18 9.32 -8.43
N TYR A 49 4.67 10.49 -8.81
CA TYR A 49 4.32 10.83 -10.19
C TYR A 49 5.57 10.96 -11.06
N GLY A 50 6.60 11.65 -10.56
CA GLY A 50 7.87 11.82 -11.27
C GLY A 50 8.56 10.49 -11.52
N GLY A 51 8.61 9.61 -10.52
CA GLY A 51 9.16 8.26 -10.64
C GLY A 51 8.38 7.42 -11.65
N GLY A 52 7.06 7.33 -11.50
CA GLY A 52 6.19 6.55 -12.40
C GLY A 52 6.23 7.05 -13.85
N PHE A 53 6.15 8.37 -14.06
CA PHE A 53 6.23 8.98 -15.39
C PHE A 53 7.59 8.72 -16.05
N LEU A 54 8.69 8.83 -15.30
CA LEU A 54 10.03 8.58 -15.84
C LEU A 54 10.22 7.11 -16.22
N VAL A 55 9.73 6.16 -15.41
CA VAL A 55 9.71 4.72 -15.78
C VAL A 55 8.93 4.52 -17.08
N TRP A 56 7.72 5.08 -17.17
CA TRP A 56 6.88 4.97 -18.37
C TRP A 56 7.58 5.55 -19.61
N ALA A 57 8.15 6.74 -19.49
CA ALA A 57 8.86 7.42 -20.59
C ALA A 57 10.06 6.60 -21.08
N MET A 58 10.83 5.98 -20.17
CA MET A 58 11.95 5.11 -20.55
C MET A 58 11.49 3.83 -21.25
N CYS A 59 10.37 3.24 -20.83
CA CYS A 59 9.77 2.10 -21.52
C CYS A 59 9.30 2.48 -22.94
N MET A 60 8.62 3.62 -23.09
CA MET A 60 8.17 4.11 -24.39
C MET A 60 9.36 4.43 -25.32
N LEU A 61 10.43 5.02 -24.76
CA LEU A 61 11.68 5.23 -25.49
C LEU A 61 12.29 3.91 -25.95
N ALA A 62 12.36 2.88 -25.08
CA ALA A 62 12.87 1.56 -25.45
C ALA A 62 12.06 0.93 -26.61
N ILE A 63 10.73 1.03 -26.56
CA ILE A 63 9.82 0.53 -27.61
C ILE A 63 10.03 1.30 -28.92
N GLY A 64 10.17 2.63 -28.86
CA GLY A 64 10.45 3.47 -30.04
C GLY A 64 11.81 3.16 -30.67
N LEU A 65 12.85 2.97 -29.87
CA LEU A 65 14.18 2.59 -30.36
C LEU A 65 14.21 1.17 -30.93
N ALA A 66 13.48 0.23 -30.33
CA ALA A 66 13.33 -1.12 -30.88
C ALA A 66 12.59 -1.11 -32.22
N THR A 67 11.52 -0.33 -32.32
CA THR A 67 10.72 -0.13 -33.55
C THR A 67 11.56 0.43 -34.70
N THR A 68 12.44 1.40 -34.42
CA THR A 68 13.35 1.99 -35.41
C THR A 68 14.62 1.16 -35.68
N GLY A 69 14.76 -0.01 -35.05
CA GLY A 69 15.93 -0.89 -35.19
C GLY A 69 17.18 -0.40 -34.45
N ARG A 70 17.11 0.75 -33.76
CA ARG A 70 18.21 1.32 -32.96
C ARG A 70 18.43 0.59 -31.64
N LEU A 71 17.50 -0.29 -31.25
CA LEU A 71 17.59 -1.20 -30.11
C LEU A 71 17.29 -2.64 -30.54
N ALA A 72 17.97 -3.13 -31.59
CA ALA A 72 17.74 -4.47 -32.12
C ALA A 72 18.00 -5.59 -31.09
N ASP A 73 18.84 -5.32 -30.07
CA ASP A 73 19.28 -6.30 -29.08
C ASP A 73 18.61 -6.16 -27.70
N ALA A 74 17.35 -5.69 -27.67
CA ALA A 74 16.56 -5.51 -26.44
C ALA A 74 16.30 -6.81 -25.63
N GLY A 75 16.64 -7.98 -26.18
CA GLY A 75 16.59 -9.26 -25.47
C GLY A 75 15.18 -9.75 -25.16
N GLY A 76 15.08 -11.02 -24.79
CA GLY A 76 13.79 -11.66 -24.49
C GLY A 76 12.81 -11.69 -25.67
N VAL A 77 11.52 -11.76 -25.35
CA VAL A 77 10.43 -11.83 -26.34
C VAL A 77 10.13 -10.44 -26.89
N ILE A 78 9.99 -10.32 -28.22
CA ILE A 78 9.59 -9.08 -28.89
C ILE A 78 8.19 -9.26 -29.50
N LEU A 79 7.23 -8.48 -29.02
CA LEU A 79 5.89 -8.40 -29.59
C LEU A 79 5.95 -7.56 -30.87
N ARG A 80 5.35 -8.06 -31.95
CA ARG A 80 5.36 -7.41 -33.26
C ARG A 80 3.93 -7.14 -33.73
N ARG A 81 3.62 -5.89 -34.06
CA ARG A 81 2.34 -5.49 -34.67
C ARG A 81 2.62 -4.45 -35.75
N GLY A 82 2.58 -4.87 -37.02
CA GLY A 82 3.00 -4.01 -38.12
C GLY A 82 4.46 -3.56 -37.96
N PRO A 83 4.77 -2.25 -38.04
CA PRO A 83 6.14 -1.76 -37.86
C PRO A 83 6.59 -1.78 -36.39
N VAL A 84 5.66 -1.77 -35.43
CA VAL A 84 5.96 -1.66 -34.00
C VAL A 84 6.65 -2.93 -33.49
N ARG A 85 7.79 -2.74 -32.83
CA ARG A 85 8.54 -3.79 -32.13
C ARG A 85 8.60 -3.42 -30.65
N ALA A 86 7.82 -4.12 -29.83
CA ALA A 86 7.74 -3.87 -28.40
C ALA A 86 8.36 -5.04 -27.61
N PRO A 87 9.57 -4.90 -27.06
CA PRO A 87 10.13 -5.93 -26.19
C PRO A 87 9.21 -6.11 -24.98
N LEU A 88 8.85 -7.36 -24.67
CA LEU A 88 7.77 -7.72 -23.75
C LEU A 88 7.94 -7.08 -22.37
N GLY A 89 9.16 -7.07 -21.83
CA GLY A 89 9.43 -6.47 -20.52
C GLY A 89 9.10 -4.97 -20.47
N PHE A 90 9.55 -4.20 -21.46
CA PHE A 90 9.24 -2.77 -21.55
C PHE A 90 7.75 -2.53 -21.85
N ALA A 91 7.11 -3.37 -22.67
CA ALA A 91 5.69 -3.26 -22.97
C ALA A 91 4.81 -3.50 -21.73
N LEU A 92 5.10 -4.55 -20.97
CA LEU A 92 4.42 -4.85 -19.71
C LEU A 92 4.68 -3.75 -18.67
N CYS A 93 5.93 -3.28 -18.59
CA CYS A 93 6.28 -2.22 -17.65
C CYS A 93 5.53 -0.92 -17.97
N ALA A 94 5.53 -0.50 -19.25
CA ALA A 94 4.76 0.65 -19.72
C ALA A 94 3.27 0.50 -19.41
N PHE A 95 2.68 -0.66 -19.69
CA PHE A 95 1.27 -0.92 -19.40
C PHE A 95 0.96 -0.83 -17.90
N GLY A 96 1.79 -1.45 -17.05
CA GLY A 96 1.65 -1.35 -15.59
C GLY A 96 1.71 0.09 -15.10
N THR A 97 2.73 0.85 -15.50
CA THR A 97 2.81 2.29 -15.15
C THR A 97 1.66 3.13 -15.70
N LEU A 98 1.11 2.80 -16.88
CA LEU A 98 -0.08 3.47 -17.40
C LEU A 98 -1.29 3.22 -16.50
N VAL A 99 -1.47 2.00 -16.01
CA VAL A 99 -2.54 1.66 -15.04
C VAL A 99 -2.42 2.48 -13.75
N ILE A 100 -1.18 2.72 -13.27
CA ILE A 100 -0.92 3.61 -12.12
C ILE A 100 -1.31 5.04 -12.45
N VAL A 101 -0.88 5.58 -13.60
CA VAL A 101 -1.20 6.96 -13.99
C VAL A 101 -2.71 7.17 -14.13
N LEU A 102 -3.42 6.17 -14.67
CA LEU A 102 -4.87 6.18 -14.75
C LEU A 102 -5.56 6.04 -13.38
N ALA A 103 -4.84 5.68 -12.31
CA ALA A 103 -5.43 5.62 -10.97
C ALA A 103 -5.72 7.04 -10.44
N VAL A 104 -4.94 8.05 -10.83
CA VAL A 104 -5.12 9.45 -10.39
C VAL A 104 -6.52 10.01 -10.71
N PRO A 105 -7.02 9.97 -11.97
CA PRO A 105 -8.39 10.43 -12.24
C PRO A 105 -9.47 9.54 -11.61
N THR A 106 -9.23 8.22 -11.49
CA THR A 106 -10.13 7.30 -10.78
C THR A 106 -10.25 7.68 -9.31
N ASP A 107 -9.12 8.03 -8.68
CA ASP A 107 -9.01 8.43 -7.28
C ASP A 107 -9.74 9.74 -6.99
N LEU A 108 -9.54 10.75 -7.84
CA LEU A 108 -10.29 12.02 -7.77
C LEU A 108 -11.81 11.79 -7.87
N THR A 109 -12.24 10.91 -8.77
CA THR A 109 -13.66 10.57 -8.94
C THR A 109 -14.19 9.78 -7.73
N TRP A 110 -13.38 8.88 -7.19
CA TRP A 110 -13.69 8.10 -6.01
C TRP A 110 -13.89 8.99 -4.78
N HIS A 111 -12.95 9.91 -4.53
CA HIS A 111 -13.05 10.85 -3.41
C HIS A 111 -14.24 11.79 -3.52
N ALA A 112 -14.61 12.21 -4.73
CA ALA A 112 -15.82 13.00 -4.95
C ALA A 112 -17.11 12.22 -4.62
N ALA A 113 -17.11 10.90 -4.78
CA ALA A 113 -18.29 10.05 -4.57
C ALA A 113 -18.39 9.46 -3.15
N PHE A 114 -17.26 9.07 -2.56
CA PHE A 114 -17.20 8.28 -1.33
C PHE A 114 -16.42 8.95 -0.19
N GLY A 115 -15.70 10.04 -0.47
CA GLY A 115 -14.83 10.72 0.48
C GLY A 115 -13.38 10.26 0.44
N LYS A 116 -12.55 10.89 1.27
CA LYS A 116 -11.13 10.52 1.40
C LYS A 116 -11.00 9.15 2.05
N ASP A 117 -10.07 8.37 1.51
CA ASP A 117 -9.86 7.00 1.96
C ASP A 117 -9.16 6.97 3.33
N LEU A 118 -9.65 6.12 4.23
CA LEU A 118 -8.92 5.80 5.47
C LEU A 118 -7.95 4.63 5.29
N LEU A 119 -8.28 3.72 4.37
CA LEU A 119 -7.53 2.50 4.11
C LEU A 119 -7.10 2.45 2.65
N ILE A 120 -5.99 1.77 2.40
CA ILE A 120 -5.38 1.65 1.07
C ILE A 120 -6.13 0.69 0.12
N TRP A 121 -7.28 0.17 0.55
CA TRP A 121 -8.05 -0.86 -0.15
C TRP A 121 -9.16 -0.30 -1.04
N SER A 122 -9.21 1.01 -1.22
CA SER A 122 -10.11 1.59 -2.21
C SER A 122 -9.73 1.12 -3.63
N PRO A 123 -10.72 1.00 -4.54
CA PRO A 123 -10.45 0.63 -5.94
C PRO A 123 -9.33 1.42 -6.63
N PRO A 124 -9.21 2.76 -6.51
CA PRO A 124 -8.11 3.50 -7.13
C PRO A 124 -6.74 3.11 -6.57
N HIS A 125 -6.60 2.93 -5.26
CA HIS A 125 -5.35 2.47 -4.65
C HIS A 125 -4.98 1.06 -5.10
N LEU A 126 -5.94 0.13 -5.12
CA LEU A 126 -5.73 -1.23 -5.62
C LEU A 126 -5.39 -1.25 -7.12
N GLN A 127 -5.98 -0.35 -7.92
CA GLN A 127 -5.57 -0.13 -9.31
C GLN A 127 -4.09 0.28 -9.37
N GLY A 128 -3.65 1.19 -8.51
CA GLY A 128 -2.25 1.58 -8.34
C GLY A 128 -1.34 0.40 -7.97
N VAL A 129 -1.72 -0.41 -6.97
CA VAL A 129 -1.00 -1.63 -6.55
C VAL A 129 -0.82 -2.60 -7.73
N VAL A 130 -1.91 -2.90 -8.43
CA VAL A 130 -1.91 -3.87 -9.54
C VAL A 130 -1.08 -3.34 -10.70
N GLY A 131 -1.23 -2.05 -11.06
CA GLY A 131 -0.40 -1.40 -12.06
C GLY A 131 1.09 -1.44 -11.71
N GLY A 132 1.42 -1.13 -10.46
CA GLY A 132 2.76 -1.24 -9.88
C GLY A 132 3.34 -2.63 -10.00
N ALA A 133 2.60 -3.66 -9.58
CA ALA A 133 3.02 -5.05 -9.67
C ALA A 133 3.25 -5.50 -11.12
N ILE A 134 2.38 -5.13 -12.06
CA ILE A 134 2.57 -5.38 -13.50
C ILE A 134 3.81 -4.64 -14.02
N GLY A 135 4.02 -3.40 -13.56
CA GLY A 135 5.18 -2.58 -13.83
C GLY A 135 6.50 -3.28 -13.45
N ALA A 136 6.57 -3.73 -12.20
CA ALA A 136 7.70 -4.45 -11.63
C ALA A 136 7.93 -5.81 -12.31
N LEU A 137 6.86 -6.55 -12.67
CA LEU A 137 6.97 -7.76 -13.48
C LEU A 137 7.54 -7.46 -14.87
N GLY A 138 7.11 -6.37 -15.52
CA GLY A 138 7.67 -5.94 -16.80
C GLY A 138 9.16 -5.63 -16.70
N MET A 139 9.57 -4.89 -15.67
CA MET A 139 10.98 -4.63 -15.35
C MET A 139 11.77 -5.94 -15.16
N LEU A 140 11.23 -6.89 -14.39
CA LEU A 140 11.83 -8.21 -14.17
C LEU A 140 12.08 -8.94 -15.49
N PHE A 141 11.12 -8.94 -16.41
CA PHE A 141 11.28 -9.54 -17.73
C PHE A 141 12.27 -8.79 -18.63
N ALA A 142 12.33 -7.46 -18.54
CA ALA A 142 13.29 -6.64 -19.29
C ALA A 142 14.73 -6.98 -18.87
N ILE A 143 15.00 -7.08 -17.56
CA ILE A 143 16.32 -7.45 -17.03
C ILE A 143 16.64 -8.92 -17.32
N ALA A 144 15.66 -9.81 -17.19
CA ALA A 144 15.83 -11.22 -17.50
C ALA A 144 16.27 -11.42 -18.96
N GLY A 145 15.65 -10.72 -19.91
CA GLY A 145 16.01 -10.76 -21.33
C GLY A 145 17.41 -10.24 -21.65
N GLN A 146 18.05 -9.50 -20.73
CA GLN A 146 19.39 -8.96 -20.88
C GLN A 146 20.50 -9.86 -20.29
N LYS A 147 20.17 -11.02 -19.72
CA LYS A 147 21.17 -11.94 -19.17
C LYS A 147 22.27 -12.28 -20.18
N GLY A 148 23.53 -12.13 -19.78
CA GLY A 148 24.67 -12.43 -20.64
C GLY A 148 25.05 -11.29 -21.61
N ARG A 149 24.38 -10.13 -21.55
CA ARG A 149 24.58 -8.99 -22.46
C ARG A 149 25.03 -7.74 -21.73
N GLY A 150 25.84 -6.91 -22.38
CA GLY A 150 26.29 -5.63 -21.82
C GLY A 150 26.88 -5.78 -20.41
N VAL A 151 26.46 -4.92 -19.48
CA VAL A 151 26.87 -5.02 -18.06
C VAL A 151 26.33 -6.27 -17.36
N PHE A 152 25.22 -6.84 -17.86
CA PHE A 152 24.59 -8.04 -17.32
C PHE A 152 25.23 -9.35 -17.83
N ALA A 153 26.32 -9.26 -18.60
CA ALA A 153 27.25 -10.36 -18.78
C ALA A 153 27.96 -10.72 -17.46
N ARG A 154 28.06 -9.77 -16.51
CA ARG A 154 28.57 -10.02 -15.15
C ARG A 154 27.45 -10.64 -14.30
N PRO A 155 27.57 -11.91 -13.87
CA PRO A 155 26.47 -12.61 -13.19
C PRO A 155 26.01 -11.91 -11.90
N GLY A 156 26.94 -11.33 -11.14
CA GLY A 156 26.62 -10.59 -9.91
C GLY A 156 25.77 -9.34 -10.17
N LEU A 157 26.09 -8.56 -11.21
CA LEU A 157 25.30 -7.37 -11.57
C LEU A 157 23.91 -7.75 -12.08
N TRP A 158 23.80 -8.80 -12.89
CA TRP A 158 22.50 -9.32 -13.32
C TRP A 158 21.67 -9.81 -12.13
N TYR A 159 22.29 -10.52 -11.19
CA TYR A 159 21.62 -11.00 -9.99
C TYR A 159 21.08 -9.85 -9.14
N VAL A 160 21.92 -8.83 -8.85
CA VAL A 160 21.50 -7.62 -8.11
C VAL A 160 20.36 -6.91 -8.84
N ALA A 161 20.48 -6.73 -10.16
CA ALA A 161 19.45 -6.11 -10.98
C ALA A 161 18.12 -6.87 -10.91
N MET A 162 18.13 -8.20 -10.93
CA MET A 162 16.93 -9.05 -10.79
C MET A 162 16.30 -8.97 -9.40
N LEU A 163 17.06 -8.65 -8.34
CA LEU A 163 16.52 -8.48 -6.99
C LEU A 163 15.67 -7.21 -6.86
N LEU A 164 16.03 -6.12 -7.53
CA LEU A 164 15.35 -4.83 -7.38
C LEU A 164 13.85 -4.85 -7.75
N PRO A 165 13.40 -5.42 -8.89
CA PRO A 165 11.97 -5.56 -9.15
C PRO A 165 11.28 -6.56 -8.21
N LEU A 166 12.00 -7.53 -7.63
CA LEU A 166 11.43 -8.39 -6.58
C LEU A 166 11.23 -7.61 -5.27
N VAL A 167 12.16 -6.72 -4.92
CA VAL A 167 12.03 -5.78 -3.80
C VAL A 167 10.82 -4.86 -4.01
N ASP A 168 10.64 -4.34 -5.23
CA ASP A 168 9.50 -3.47 -5.55
C ASP A 168 8.17 -4.24 -5.51
N LEU A 169 8.12 -5.50 -5.95
CA LEU A 169 6.95 -6.37 -5.76
C LEU A 169 6.61 -6.58 -4.28
N LEU A 170 7.61 -6.74 -3.42
CA LEU A 170 7.38 -6.82 -1.97
C LEU A 170 6.93 -5.49 -1.38
N HIS A 171 7.40 -4.38 -1.93
CA HIS A 171 6.90 -3.05 -1.58
C HIS A 171 5.41 -2.91 -1.88
N TYR A 172 4.93 -3.25 -3.08
CA TYR A 172 3.50 -3.18 -3.37
C TYR A 172 2.67 -4.08 -2.46
N VAL A 173 3.14 -5.31 -2.18
CA VAL A 173 2.47 -6.20 -1.22
C VAL A 173 2.44 -5.61 0.18
N HIS A 174 3.56 -5.08 0.66
CA HIS A 174 3.64 -4.46 1.99
C HIS A 174 2.75 -3.23 2.10
N TRP A 175 2.70 -2.40 1.06
CA TRP A 175 1.87 -1.22 1.02
C TRP A 175 0.38 -1.57 0.97
N SER A 176 -0.03 -2.63 0.25
CA SER A 176 -1.40 -3.16 0.38
C SER A 176 -1.74 -3.62 1.80
N LEU A 177 -0.74 -3.92 2.63
CA LEU A 177 -0.91 -4.27 4.05
C LEU A 177 -0.67 -3.06 4.98
N ALA A 178 -0.68 -1.82 4.45
CA ALA A 178 -0.31 -0.61 5.19
C ALA A 178 -1.04 -0.46 6.52
N HIS A 179 -2.34 -0.76 6.59
CA HIS A 179 -3.11 -0.69 7.84
C HIS A 179 -2.47 -1.53 8.96
N TYR A 180 -2.10 -2.78 8.66
CA TYR A 180 -1.46 -3.70 9.60
C TYR A 180 0.00 -3.35 9.91
N THR A 181 0.68 -2.67 8.99
CA THR A 181 2.07 -2.25 9.19
C THR A 181 2.17 -0.92 9.92
N ILE A 182 1.13 -0.10 9.87
CA ILE A 182 1.01 1.15 10.61
C ILE A 182 0.50 0.91 12.03
N PHE A 183 -0.53 0.08 12.16
CA PHE A 183 -1.20 -0.22 13.42
C PHE A 183 -0.98 -1.71 13.77
N PRO A 184 0.19 -2.08 14.33
CA PRO A 184 0.55 -3.49 14.49
C PRO A 184 -0.41 -4.28 15.39
N TRP A 185 -1.17 -3.62 16.26
CA TRP A 185 -2.20 -4.27 17.08
C TRP A 185 -3.40 -4.77 16.27
N THR A 186 -3.62 -4.30 15.04
CA THR A 186 -4.72 -4.77 14.17
C THR A 186 -4.38 -6.08 13.44
N ARG A 187 -3.16 -6.60 13.63
CA ARG A 187 -2.73 -7.90 13.09
C ARG A 187 -3.41 -9.03 13.86
N THR A 188 -4.55 -9.50 13.37
CA THR A 188 -5.26 -10.64 13.95
C THR A 188 -4.62 -11.98 13.56
N PRO A 189 -4.69 -13.02 14.41
CA PRO A 189 -4.04 -14.32 14.17
C PRO A 189 -4.63 -15.14 13.02
N ASP A 190 -5.79 -14.74 12.50
CA ASP A 190 -6.54 -15.41 11.44
C ASP A 190 -6.41 -14.66 10.11
N PHE A 191 -6.82 -13.39 10.07
CA PHE A 191 -6.93 -12.63 8.83
C PHE A 191 -5.58 -12.13 8.30
N TYR A 192 -4.71 -11.62 9.18
CA TYR A 192 -3.41 -11.09 8.73
C TYR A 192 -2.51 -12.17 8.08
N PRO A 193 -2.34 -13.38 8.66
CA PRO A 193 -1.65 -14.47 7.98
C PRO A 193 -2.30 -14.91 6.67
N PHE A 194 -3.63 -14.87 6.57
CA PHE A 194 -4.33 -15.15 5.32
C PHE A 194 -3.97 -14.12 4.22
N LEU A 195 -3.99 -12.82 4.54
CA LEU A 195 -3.61 -11.77 3.58
C LEU A 195 -2.16 -11.91 3.12
N VAL A 196 -1.25 -12.22 4.03
CA VAL A 196 0.15 -12.54 3.69
C VAL A 196 0.24 -13.80 2.83
N ALA A 197 -0.54 -14.83 3.14
CA ALA A 197 -0.56 -16.10 2.42
C ALA A 197 -1.02 -15.96 0.96
N VAL A 198 -1.95 -15.05 0.67
CA VAL A 198 -2.44 -14.82 -0.70
C VAL A 198 -1.54 -13.89 -1.53
N THR A 199 -0.65 -13.12 -0.90
CA THR A 199 0.14 -12.08 -1.60
C THR A 199 1.64 -12.33 -1.69
N VAL A 200 2.29 -12.87 -0.65
CA VAL A 200 3.77 -12.94 -0.58
C VAL A 200 4.37 -14.21 -1.21
N PRO A 201 3.79 -15.43 -1.00
CA PRO A 201 4.40 -16.68 -1.49
C PRO A 201 4.61 -16.72 -3.00
N ILE A 202 3.74 -16.07 -3.78
CA ILE A 202 3.91 -15.96 -5.23
C ILE A 202 5.26 -15.34 -5.60
N VAL A 203 5.64 -14.24 -4.94
CA VAL A 203 6.91 -13.54 -5.16
C VAL A 203 8.09 -14.37 -4.67
N MET A 204 7.99 -14.95 -3.47
CA MET A 204 9.06 -15.74 -2.86
C MET A 204 9.38 -16.99 -3.66
N VAL A 205 8.37 -17.77 -4.05
CA VAL A 205 8.57 -18.99 -4.83
C VAL A 205 9.02 -18.65 -6.25
N ALA A 206 8.50 -17.58 -6.86
CA ALA A 206 8.94 -17.12 -8.17
C ALA A 206 10.41 -16.68 -8.15
N ALA A 207 10.86 -15.97 -7.11
CA ALA A 207 12.25 -15.58 -6.93
C ALA A 207 13.17 -16.79 -6.80
N ALA A 208 12.81 -17.75 -5.93
CA ALA A 208 13.57 -18.97 -5.70
C ALA A 208 13.76 -19.78 -7.00
N ARG A 209 12.67 -19.95 -7.74
CA ARG A 209 12.66 -20.76 -8.96
C ARG A 209 13.24 -20.01 -10.17
N GLY A 210 12.93 -18.73 -10.32
CA GLY A 210 13.26 -17.92 -11.48
C GLY A 210 14.65 -17.31 -11.45
N VAL A 211 15.11 -16.86 -10.28
CA VAL A 211 16.39 -16.14 -10.16
C VAL A 211 17.45 -17.02 -9.49
N GLY A 212 17.13 -17.61 -8.34
CA GLY A 212 18.05 -18.49 -7.61
C GLY A 212 17.57 -18.78 -6.20
N PRO A 213 18.07 -19.86 -5.55
CA PRO A 213 17.55 -20.32 -4.27
C PRO A 213 17.58 -19.24 -3.17
N TRP A 214 18.61 -18.38 -3.15
CA TRP A 214 18.76 -17.30 -2.17
C TRP A 214 18.14 -15.96 -2.58
N ALA A 215 17.58 -15.85 -3.78
CA ALA A 215 16.89 -14.63 -4.23
C ALA A 215 15.70 -14.20 -3.32
N PRO A 216 14.87 -15.11 -2.77
CA PRO A 216 13.82 -14.73 -1.83
C PRO A 216 14.38 -14.05 -0.58
N THR A 217 15.40 -14.67 0.03
CA THR A 217 16.05 -14.13 1.24
C THR A 217 16.66 -12.76 0.97
N TRP A 218 17.44 -12.61 -0.11
CA TRP A 218 18.04 -11.31 -0.43
C TRP A 218 17.00 -10.25 -0.81
N ALA A 219 15.94 -10.60 -1.55
CA ALA A 219 14.86 -9.66 -1.83
C ALA A 219 14.18 -9.20 -0.53
N GLY A 220 13.88 -10.11 0.40
CA GLY A 220 13.32 -9.79 1.71
C GLY A 220 14.25 -8.92 2.57
N VAL A 221 15.55 -9.22 2.61
CA VAL A 221 16.56 -8.45 3.35
C VAL A 221 16.74 -7.05 2.77
N VAL A 222 16.88 -6.92 1.45
CA VAL A 222 17.04 -5.61 0.79
C VAL A 222 15.77 -4.78 0.94
N PHE A 223 14.58 -5.40 0.81
CA PHE A 223 13.32 -4.74 1.09
C PHE A 223 13.24 -4.21 2.52
N PHE A 224 13.54 -5.05 3.51
CA PHE A 224 13.56 -4.64 4.91
C PHE A 224 14.55 -3.51 5.17
N ALA A 225 15.76 -3.60 4.62
CA ALA A 225 16.78 -2.56 4.75
C ALA A 225 16.32 -1.23 4.12
N ALA A 226 15.65 -1.27 2.96
CA ALA A 226 15.10 -0.09 2.32
C ALA A 226 14.01 0.55 3.17
N VAL A 227 13.05 -0.23 3.67
CA VAL A 227 11.98 0.29 4.55
C VAL A 227 12.54 0.83 5.86
N ALA A 228 13.51 0.15 6.47
CA ALA A 228 14.18 0.62 7.69
C ALA A 228 14.95 1.94 7.46
N ALA A 229 15.60 2.09 6.30
CA ALA A 229 16.29 3.32 5.93
C ALA A 229 15.31 4.48 5.70
N ILE A 230 14.19 4.22 5.02
CA ILE A 230 13.12 5.20 4.82
C ILE A 230 12.53 5.61 6.17
N ASP A 231 12.18 4.65 7.03
CA ASP A 231 11.67 4.90 8.38
C ASP A 231 12.65 5.73 9.22
N ALA A 232 13.95 5.40 9.20
CA ALA A 232 14.97 6.19 9.90
C ALA A 232 15.04 7.64 9.36
N GLY A 233 14.95 7.83 8.05
CA GLY A 233 14.91 9.15 7.42
C GLY A 233 13.67 9.96 7.80
N LEU A 234 12.50 9.32 7.81
CA LEU A 234 11.23 9.93 8.23
C LEU A 234 11.26 10.29 9.71
N ALA A 235 11.80 9.41 10.56
CA ALA A 235 11.98 9.64 11.98
C ALA A 235 12.89 10.84 12.25
N ALA A 236 14.03 10.93 11.56
CA ALA A 236 14.96 12.06 11.66
C ALA A 236 14.31 13.39 11.21
N ALA A 237 13.35 13.33 10.28
CA ALA A 237 12.57 14.47 9.82
C ALA A 237 11.29 14.73 10.65
N GLY A 238 11.08 14.02 11.76
CA GLY A 238 9.93 14.21 12.65
C GLY A 238 8.58 13.81 12.05
N PHE A 239 8.56 12.86 11.11
CA PHE A 239 7.34 12.31 10.54
C PHE A 239 6.87 11.07 11.32
N ALA A 240 5.55 10.83 11.26
CA ALA A 240 4.92 9.62 11.74
C ALA A 240 5.54 8.40 11.06
N ARG A 241 5.85 7.39 11.87
CA ARG A 241 6.62 6.23 11.45
C ARG A 241 5.71 5.04 11.14
N PRO A 242 6.04 4.21 10.13
CA PRO A 242 5.49 2.86 10.02
C PRO A 242 6.09 1.94 11.10
N ALA A 243 5.39 0.87 11.48
CA ALA A 243 5.98 -0.17 12.31
C ALA A 243 6.82 -1.10 11.41
N VAL A 244 8.13 -0.97 11.53
CA VAL A 244 9.09 -1.78 10.75
C VAL A 244 9.23 -3.17 11.37
N THR A 245 8.72 -4.18 10.67
CA THR A 245 8.88 -5.60 11.03
C THR A 245 9.66 -6.30 9.92
N PRO A 246 10.61 -7.23 10.20
CA PRO A 246 11.34 -8.01 9.18
C PRO A 246 10.45 -9.08 8.54
N VAL A 247 9.22 -8.70 8.22
CA VAL A 247 8.03 -9.52 7.99
C VAL A 247 8.21 -10.54 6.86
N PHE A 248 9.05 -10.22 5.86
CA PHE A 248 9.33 -11.11 4.74
C PHE A 248 10.73 -11.72 4.75
N ALA A 249 11.69 -11.09 5.44
CA ALA A 249 13.09 -11.51 5.39
C ALA A 249 13.30 -12.87 6.07
N VAL A 250 12.76 -13.05 7.28
CA VAL A 250 12.92 -14.30 8.04
C VAL A 250 12.18 -15.48 7.38
N PRO A 251 10.90 -15.36 6.99
CA PRO A 251 10.19 -16.49 6.37
C PRO A 251 10.76 -16.86 4.99
N ALA A 252 11.39 -15.92 4.28
CA ALA A 252 12.06 -16.18 3.02
C ALA A 252 13.26 -17.14 3.15
N VAL A 253 13.91 -17.20 4.32
CA VAL A 253 15.00 -18.16 4.60
C VAL A 253 14.50 -19.59 4.48
N ALA A 254 13.28 -19.89 4.96
CA ALA A 254 12.70 -21.22 4.87
C ALA A 254 12.52 -21.66 3.40
N VAL A 255 12.05 -20.75 2.54
CA VAL A 255 11.93 -20.98 1.08
C VAL A 255 13.32 -21.21 0.46
N SER A 256 14.29 -20.36 0.81
CA SER A 256 15.65 -20.44 0.28
C SER A 256 16.36 -21.72 0.67
N LEU A 257 16.26 -22.16 1.93
CA LEU A 257 16.80 -23.42 2.40
C LEU A 257 16.17 -24.59 1.67
N LEU A 258 14.84 -24.63 1.53
CA LEU A 258 14.14 -25.70 0.83
C LEU A 258 14.63 -25.84 -0.64
N TYR A 259 14.78 -24.73 -1.36
CA TYR A 259 15.29 -24.74 -2.74
C TYR A 259 16.79 -25.06 -2.84
N THR A 260 17.56 -24.79 -1.78
CA THR A 260 18.98 -25.14 -1.69
C THR A 260 19.17 -26.63 -1.42
N LEU A 261 18.35 -27.21 -0.54
CA LEU A 261 18.43 -28.61 -0.12
C LEU A 261 17.81 -29.58 -1.14
N ALA A 262 16.86 -29.12 -1.97
CA ALA A 262 16.18 -29.95 -2.96
C ALA A 262 16.37 -29.48 -4.42
N PRO A 263 17.62 -29.25 -4.91
CA PRO A 263 17.85 -28.65 -6.22
C PRO A 263 17.34 -29.53 -7.37
N ALA A 264 17.43 -30.86 -7.23
CA ALA A 264 16.90 -31.83 -8.19
C ALA A 264 15.37 -31.75 -8.34
N HIS A 265 14.67 -31.21 -7.35
CA HIS A 265 13.21 -31.09 -7.31
C HIS A 265 12.72 -29.70 -7.77
N ARG A 266 13.62 -28.80 -8.20
CA ARG A 266 13.26 -27.43 -8.64
C ARG A 266 12.26 -27.38 -9.80
N ALA A 267 12.18 -28.46 -10.58
CA ALA A 267 11.22 -28.63 -11.66
C ALA A 267 9.92 -29.35 -11.25
N ARG A 268 9.73 -29.70 -9.97
CA ARG A 268 8.49 -30.32 -9.47
C ARG A 268 7.60 -29.26 -8.82
N LEU A 269 6.32 -29.23 -9.19
CA LEU A 269 5.33 -28.32 -8.61
C LEU A 269 5.23 -28.46 -7.08
N ALA A 270 5.40 -29.68 -6.57
CA ALA A 270 5.41 -29.96 -5.13
C ALA A 270 6.43 -29.12 -4.35
N LEU A 271 7.58 -28.75 -4.94
CA LEU A 271 8.55 -27.87 -4.29
C LEU A 271 8.03 -26.42 -4.16
N GLY A 272 7.24 -25.96 -5.13
CA GLY A 272 6.56 -24.66 -5.06
C GLY A 272 5.53 -24.61 -3.94
N VAL A 273 4.68 -25.64 -3.87
CA VAL A 273 3.68 -25.82 -2.80
C VAL A 273 4.37 -25.89 -1.43
N ALA A 274 5.39 -26.74 -1.29
CA ALA A 274 6.16 -26.87 -0.05
C ALA A 274 6.87 -25.56 0.32
N GLY A 275 7.33 -24.77 -0.65
CA GLY A 275 7.90 -23.45 -0.42
C GLY A 275 6.89 -22.47 0.18
N GLY A 276 5.67 -22.43 -0.34
CA GLY A 276 4.59 -21.62 0.23
C GLY A 276 4.24 -22.05 1.67
N VAL A 277 4.13 -23.36 1.92
CA VAL A 277 3.85 -23.91 3.26
C VAL A 277 4.99 -23.60 4.24
N ALA A 278 6.24 -23.79 3.83
CA ALA A 278 7.40 -23.46 4.67
C ALA A 278 7.44 -21.96 5.02
N PHE A 279 7.09 -21.09 4.06
CA PHE A 279 6.97 -19.66 4.27
C PHE A 279 5.92 -19.33 5.33
N ILE A 280 4.68 -19.84 5.22
CA ILE A 280 3.62 -19.43 6.15
C ILE A 280 3.86 -19.93 7.57
N ILE A 281 4.44 -21.13 7.73
CA ILE A 281 4.78 -21.66 9.04
C ILE A 281 5.83 -20.77 9.72
N ALA A 282 6.89 -20.41 8.98
CA ALA A 282 7.92 -19.52 9.49
C ALA A 282 7.37 -18.12 9.80
N PHE A 283 6.49 -17.59 8.93
CA PHE A 283 5.82 -16.32 9.13
C PHE A 283 4.95 -16.30 10.39
N VAL A 284 4.03 -17.26 10.55
CA VAL A 284 3.13 -17.32 11.72
C VAL A 284 3.92 -17.48 13.01
N ALA A 285 4.99 -18.29 13.00
CA ALA A 285 5.86 -18.45 14.17
C ALA A 285 6.57 -17.13 14.54
N MET A 286 7.16 -16.46 13.57
CA MET A 286 7.83 -15.16 13.75
C MET A 286 6.83 -14.08 14.20
N GLU A 287 5.67 -13.98 13.56
CA GLU A 287 4.68 -12.95 13.86
C GLU A 287 4.06 -13.16 15.24
N ARG A 288 3.77 -14.40 15.63
CA ARG A 288 3.32 -14.71 17.00
C ARG A 288 4.35 -14.30 18.05
N ALA A 289 5.63 -14.53 17.79
CA ALA A 289 6.73 -14.09 18.65
C ALA A 289 6.78 -12.56 18.73
N TRP A 290 6.69 -11.87 17.60
CA TRP A 290 6.65 -10.41 17.52
C TRP A 290 5.47 -9.81 18.30
N MET A 291 4.27 -10.34 18.09
CA MET A 291 3.06 -9.89 18.77
C MET A 291 3.12 -10.10 20.28
N THR A 292 3.78 -11.18 20.72
CA THR A 292 3.95 -11.48 22.15
C THR A 292 5.00 -10.59 22.82
N TRP A 293 6.18 -10.45 22.21
CA TRP A 293 7.35 -9.85 22.86
C TRP A 293 7.63 -8.40 22.50
N VAL A 294 7.16 -7.94 21.34
CA VAL A 294 7.40 -6.57 20.84
C VAL A 294 6.15 -5.72 20.94
N ILE A 295 4.99 -6.23 20.48
CA ILE A 295 3.73 -5.47 20.51
C ILE A 295 3.03 -5.58 21.87
N GLY A 296 3.19 -6.71 22.58
CA GLY A 296 2.52 -6.93 23.86
C GLY A 296 1.05 -7.34 23.72
N THR A 297 0.64 -7.85 22.55
CA THR A 297 -0.70 -8.38 22.26
C THR A 297 -0.61 -9.85 21.80
N PRO A 298 -0.34 -10.79 22.72
CA PRO A 298 -0.09 -12.19 22.37
C PRO A 298 -1.27 -12.81 21.62
N TRP A 299 -0.98 -13.49 20.51
CA TRP A 299 -1.99 -14.21 19.76
C TRP A 299 -2.48 -15.46 20.51
N PRO A 300 -3.80 -15.60 20.76
CA PRO A 300 -4.36 -16.80 21.38
C PRO A 300 -4.11 -18.04 20.51
N ALA A 301 -3.52 -19.09 21.09
CA ALA A 301 -3.14 -20.30 20.36
C ALA A 301 -4.33 -20.94 19.62
N GLY A 302 -5.51 -20.97 20.24
CA GLY A 302 -6.72 -21.50 19.61
C GLY A 302 -7.13 -20.77 18.33
N ARG A 303 -6.99 -19.44 18.28
CA ARG A 303 -7.30 -18.65 17.07
C ARG A 303 -6.27 -18.85 15.96
N VAL A 304 -4.99 -18.95 16.33
CA VAL A 304 -3.92 -19.28 15.38
C VAL A 304 -4.19 -20.65 14.74
N VAL A 305 -4.52 -21.66 15.54
CA VAL A 305 -4.85 -23.01 15.03
C VAL A 305 -6.10 -22.99 14.15
N ALA A 306 -7.11 -22.19 14.49
CA ALA A 306 -8.33 -22.06 13.69
C ALA A 306 -8.09 -21.39 12.32
N GLY A 307 -7.22 -20.37 12.24
CA GLY A 307 -6.90 -19.69 10.99
C GLY A 307 -5.91 -20.44 10.09
N LEU A 308 -5.09 -21.31 10.68
CA LEU A 308 -3.99 -21.99 9.98
C LEU A 308 -4.42 -22.82 8.75
N PRO A 309 -5.53 -23.59 8.75
CA PRO A 309 -5.97 -24.34 7.58
C PRO A 309 -6.20 -23.46 6.34
N VAL A 310 -6.87 -22.31 6.51
CA VAL A 310 -7.14 -21.38 5.41
C VAL A 310 -5.83 -20.80 4.88
N ALA A 311 -4.94 -20.36 5.77
CA ALA A 311 -3.63 -19.84 5.38
C ALA A 311 -2.79 -20.90 4.65
N LEU A 312 -2.80 -22.15 5.10
CA LEU A 312 -2.08 -23.27 4.47
C LEU A 312 -2.59 -23.58 3.06
N VAL A 313 -3.91 -23.61 2.87
CA VAL A 313 -4.50 -23.81 1.54
C VAL A 313 -4.14 -22.64 0.62
N SER A 314 -4.28 -21.40 1.09
CA SER A 314 -3.91 -20.21 0.33
C SER A 314 -2.45 -20.22 -0.12
N VAL A 315 -1.49 -20.54 0.77
CA VAL A 315 -0.08 -20.60 0.37
C VAL A 315 0.27 -21.79 -0.51
N ALA A 316 -0.47 -22.90 -0.42
CA ALA A 316 -0.28 -24.03 -1.34
C ALA A 316 -0.63 -23.61 -2.77
N VAL A 317 -1.78 -22.93 -2.94
CA VAL A 317 -2.21 -22.40 -4.23
C VAL A 317 -1.26 -21.29 -4.71
N MET A 318 -0.94 -20.31 -3.87
CA MET A 318 -0.04 -19.21 -4.26
C MET A 318 1.40 -19.67 -4.50
N GLY A 319 1.87 -20.69 -3.78
CA GLY A 319 3.15 -21.33 -4.05
C GLY A 319 3.18 -22.05 -5.40
N ALA A 320 2.06 -22.68 -5.81
CA ALA A 320 1.90 -23.25 -7.14
C ALA A 320 1.91 -22.15 -8.23
N VAL A 321 1.21 -21.04 -8.02
CA VAL A 321 1.21 -19.89 -8.93
C VAL A 321 2.61 -19.28 -9.02
N GLY A 322 3.30 -19.08 -7.90
CA GLY A 322 4.68 -18.58 -7.84
C GLY A 322 5.66 -19.52 -8.56
N TRP A 323 5.45 -20.83 -8.46
CA TRP A 323 6.24 -21.82 -9.20
C TRP A 323 6.05 -21.68 -10.71
N VAL A 324 4.82 -21.42 -11.18
CA VAL A 324 4.57 -21.14 -12.61
C VAL A 324 5.24 -19.82 -13.02
N ALA A 325 5.04 -18.75 -12.27
CA ALA A 325 5.62 -17.43 -12.54
C ALA A 325 7.16 -17.49 -12.61
N GLY A 326 7.81 -18.11 -11.64
CA GLY A 326 9.27 -18.31 -11.64
C GLY A 326 9.76 -19.17 -12.81
N GLY A 327 8.93 -20.10 -13.30
CA GLY A 327 9.21 -20.84 -14.52
C GLY A 327 9.27 -19.93 -15.76
N PHE A 328 8.33 -18.99 -15.89
CA PHE A 328 8.34 -18.01 -16.99
C PHE A 328 9.48 -16.99 -16.89
N VAL A 329 9.82 -16.54 -15.67
CA VAL A 329 11.02 -15.72 -15.45
C VAL A 329 12.27 -16.44 -15.94
N ARG A 330 12.42 -17.73 -15.60
CA ARG A 330 13.55 -18.56 -16.07
C ARG A 330 13.53 -18.76 -17.58
N ALA A 331 12.34 -18.96 -18.16
CA ALA A 331 12.15 -19.10 -19.59
C ALA A 331 12.64 -17.89 -20.39
N ALA A 332 12.59 -16.68 -19.82
CA ALA A 332 13.00 -15.45 -20.50
C ALA A 332 14.49 -15.41 -20.87
N PHE A 333 15.32 -16.23 -20.22
CA PHE A 333 16.76 -16.35 -20.50
C PHE A 333 17.22 -17.79 -20.78
N THR A 334 16.27 -18.71 -21.02
CA THR A 334 16.56 -20.10 -21.38
C THR A 334 16.39 -20.27 -22.90
N PRO A 335 17.36 -20.85 -23.63
CA PRO A 335 17.29 -20.96 -25.10
C PRO A 335 16.00 -21.63 -25.62
N GLY A 336 15.56 -22.75 -25.03
CA GLY A 336 14.31 -23.42 -25.40
C GLY A 336 13.04 -22.79 -24.79
N GLY A 337 13.18 -21.65 -24.12
CA GLY A 337 12.09 -20.85 -23.58
C GLY A 337 11.18 -21.62 -22.61
N ALA A 338 9.89 -21.30 -22.62
CA ALA A 338 8.92 -21.90 -21.71
C ALA A 338 8.68 -23.39 -22.03
N ALA A 339 8.83 -23.80 -23.29
CA ALA A 339 8.66 -25.19 -23.67
C ALA A 339 9.70 -26.09 -22.98
N GLU A 340 10.95 -25.66 -22.90
CA GLU A 340 12.00 -26.38 -22.18
C GLU A 340 11.70 -26.45 -20.67
N ILE A 341 11.33 -25.32 -20.06
CA ILE A 341 11.09 -25.24 -18.61
C ILE A 341 9.91 -26.08 -18.13
N PHE A 342 8.85 -26.19 -18.94
CA PHE A 342 7.63 -26.91 -18.59
C PHE A 342 7.51 -28.29 -19.28
N GLY A 343 8.52 -28.70 -20.04
CA GLY A 343 8.52 -29.98 -20.78
C GLY A 343 7.49 -30.04 -21.91
N GLY A 344 7.20 -28.89 -22.53
CA GLY A 344 6.37 -28.77 -23.73
C GLY A 344 5.57 -27.47 -23.78
N ALA A 345 5.35 -26.93 -24.99
CA ALA A 345 4.59 -25.70 -25.20
C ALA A 345 3.13 -25.81 -24.73
N GLY A 346 2.50 -26.99 -24.89
CA GLY A 346 1.15 -27.25 -24.38
C GLY A 346 1.07 -27.18 -22.86
N ARG A 347 2.06 -27.75 -22.15
CA ARG A 347 2.16 -27.70 -20.69
C ARG A 347 2.41 -26.28 -20.19
N ALA A 348 3.29 -25.52 -20.86
CA ALA A 348 3.52 -24.12 -20.54
C ALA A 348 2.23 -23.28 -20.65
N ARG A 349 1.47 -23.44 -21.75
CA ARG A 349 0.19 -22.73 -21.94
C ARG A 349 -0.85 -23.12 -20.89
N TRP A 350 -0.96 -24.41 -20.58
CA TRP A 350 -1.87 -24.89 -19.55
C TRP A 350 -1.49 -24.35 -18.16
N ALA A 351 -0.21 -24.39 -17.80
CA ALA A 351 0.28 -23.84 -16.54
C ALA A 351 -0.02 -22.34 -16.41
N ALA A 352 0.21 -21.55 -17.47
CA ALA A 352 -0.14 -20.13 -17.50
C ALA A 352 -1.63 -19.89 -17.30
N ARG A 353 -2.48 -20.60 -18.07
CA ARG A 353 -3.95 -20.47 -17.97
C ARG A 353 -4.46 -20.86 -16.58
N ALA A 354 -3.98 -21.97 -16.02
CA ALA A 354 -4.34 -22.41 -14.69
C ALA A 354 -3.94 -21.39 -13.62
N ALA A 355 -2.72 -20.85 -13.70
CA ALA A 355 -2.26 -19.81 -12.78
C ALA A 355 -3.12 -18.54 -12.85
N VAL A 356 -3.42 -18.05 -14.06
CA VAL A 356 -4.30 -16.89 -14.27
C VAL A 356 -5.70 -17.15 -13.75
N MET A 357 -6.26 -18.33 -14.02
CA MET A 357 -7.59 -18.72 -13.55
C MET A 357 -7.63 -18.80 -12.02
N LEU A 358 -6.61 -19.35 -11.36
CA LEU A 358 -6.54 -19.40 -9.90
C LEU A 358 -6.48 -18.00 -9.28
N VAL A 359 -5.68 -17.09 -9.86
CA VAL A 359 -5.63 -15.69 -9.41
C VAL A 359 -6.99 -15.00 -9.62
N ALA A 360 -7.61 -15.17 -10.79
CA ALA A 360 -8.91 -14.57 -11.09
C ALA A 360 -10.03 -15.11 -10.21
N LEU A 361 -10.06 -16.43 -9.97
CA LEU A 361 -11.01 -17.06 -9.04
C LEU A 361 -10.80 -16.56 -7.61
N GLY A 362 -9.54 -16.44 -7.16
CA GLY A 362 -9.21 -15.89 -5.85
C GLY A 362 -9.74 -14.46 -5.70
N LEU A 363 -9.44 -13.58 -6.66
CA LEU A 363 -9.91 -12.19 -6.68
C LEU A 363 -11.45 -12.11 -6.68
N ALA A 364 -12.11 -12.94 -7.48
CA ALA A 364 -13.57 -13.00 -7.53
C ALA A 364 -14.17 -13.52 -6.21
N SER A 365 -13.54 -14.49 -5.55
CA SER A 365 -14.02 -15.05 -4.27
C SER A 365 -13.84 -14.11 -3.08
N THR A 366 -12.90 -13.17 -3.17
CA THR A 366 -12.66 -12.16 -2.11
C THR A 366 -13.54 -10.93 -2.26
N TYR A 367 -14.28 -10.77 -3.36
CA TYR A 367 -15.18 -9.63 -3.54
C TYR A 367 -16.48 -9.86 -2.75
N GLN A 368 -16.60 -9.19 -1.62
CA GLN A 368 -17.87 -9.05 -0.91
C GLN A 368 -18.27 -7.56 -0.93
N PRO A 369 -19.36 -7.20 -1.63
CA PRO A 369 -19.82 -5.82 -1.59
C PRO A 369 -20.20 -5.45 -0.16
N GLN A 370 -19.74 -4.27 0.28
CA GLN A 370 -20.05 -3.76 1.61
C GLN A 370 -21.56 -3.59 1.76
N ASP A 371 -22.15 -4.25 2.77
CA ASP A 371 -23.54 -4.01 3.15
C ASP A 371 -23.58 -2.92 4.23
N TYR A 372 -24.24 -1.81 3.92
CA TYR A 372 -24.38 -0.69 4.86
C TYR A 372 -25.71 -0.81 5.59
N GLY A 373 -25.62 -0.94 6.92
CA GLY A 373 -26.80 -0.82 7.77
C GLY A 373 -27.36 0.60 7.79
N PRO A 374 -28.52 0.82 8.46
CA PRO A 374 -29.08 2.16 8.63
C PRO A 374 -28.10 3.09 9.36
N PRO A 375 -28.23 4.42 9.26
CA PRO A 375 -27.40 5.35 10.03
C PRO A 375 -27.39 5.00 11.53
N LEU A 376 -26.24 5.16 12.19
CA LEU A 376 -26.06 4.91 13.62
C LEU A 376 -26.91 5.88 14.45
N ARG A 377 -27.54 5.37 15.51
CA ARG A 377 -28.11 6.25 16.54
C ARG A 377 -27.00 6.82 17.43
N ALA A 378 -27.26 7.97 18.06
CA ALA A 378 -26.27 8.62 18.92
C ALA A 378 -25.82 7.73 20.09
N GLU A 379 -26.70 6.87 20.61
CA GLU A 379 -26.35 5.92 21.68
C GLU A 379 -25.45 4.79 21.19
N GLU A 380 -25.59 4.36 19.92
CA GLU A 380 -24.77 3.31 19.32
C GLU A 380 -23.31 3.74 19.11
N LEU A 381 -23.04 5.06 19.04
CA LEU A 381 -21.67 5.58 19.00
C LEU A 381 -20.93 5.36 20.32
N ALA A 382 -21.64 5.10 21.42
CA ALA A 382 -21.05 4.91 22.75
C ALA A 382 -20.03 6.01 23.10
N LEU A 383 -20.45 7.28 22.95
CA LEU A 383 -19.59 8.44 23.13
C LEU A 383 -19.01 8.50 24.55
N ARG A 384 -17.70 8.70 24.65
CA ARG A 384 -17.00 8.80 25.94
C ARG A 384 -15.91 9.88 25.91
N PRO A 385 -15.57 10.48 27.07
CA PRO A 385 -14.49 11.45 27.12
C PRO A 385 -13.14 10.78 26.90
N ASP A 386 -12.32 11.40 26.06
CA ASP A 386 -10.92 11.01 25.84
C ASP A 386 -10.14 12.21 25.32
N THR A 387 -8.92 12.41 25.82
CA THR A 387 -8.04 13.52 25.38
C THR A 387 -6.68 13.01 24.89
N THR A 388 -6.50 11.70 24.86
CA THR A 388 -5.22 11.05 24.53
C THR A 388 -5.09 10.69 23.05
N PHE A 389 -6.15 10.91 22.27
CA PHE A 389 -6.18 10.55 20.85
C PHE A 389 -5.21 11.39 19.99
N PRO A 390 -4.66 10.81 18.92
CA PRO A 390 -3.97 11.55 17.88
C PRO A 390 -4.95 12.45 17.13
N VAL A 391 -4.70 13.76 17.08
CA VAL A 391 -5.63 14.72 16.44
C VAL A 391 -5.80 14.46 14.94
N GLN A 392 -4.83 13.80 14.30
CA GLN A 392 -4.87 13.42 12.89
C GLN A 392 -5.86 12.27 12.61
N GLU A 393 -6.28 11.54 13.65
CA GLU A 393 -7.29 10.48 13.54
C GLU A 393 -8.71 11.01 13.80
N ALA A 394 -8.85 12.29 14.18
CA ALA A 394 -10.15 12.88 14.44
C ALA A 394 -10.92 13.15 13.15
N LEU A 395 -12.22 12.85 13.10
CA LEU A 395 -13.07 13.17 11.94
C LEU A 395 -13.04 14.66 11.58
N PHE A 396 -12.95 15.53 12.59
CA PHE A 396 -12.90 16.97 12.38
C PHE A 396 -11.53 17.47 11.86
N TRP A 397 -10.52 16.61 11.82
CA TRP A 397 -9.20 16.91 11.25
C TRP A 397 -9.29 17.37 9.80
N ASP A 398 -10.13 16.70 8.99
CA ASP A 398 -10.33 17.02 7.59
C ASP A 398 -10.86 18.45 7.37
N ALA A 399 -11.63 18.97 8.32
CA ALA A 399 -12.04 20.38 8.34
C ALA A 399 -10.82 21.29 8.54
N VAL A 400 -10.02 21.00 9.57
CA VAL A 400 -8.93 21.86 10.06
C VAL A 400 -7.80 22.02 9.04
N ILE A 401 -7.56 21.00 8.20
CA ILE A 401 -6.51 21.02 7.18
C ILE A 401 -6.92 21.72 5.89
N HIS A 402 -8.21 22.05 5.70
CA HIS A 402 -8.67 22.80 4.54
C HIS A 402 -8.33 24.29 4.70
N ASP A 403 -7.59 24.89 3.75
CA ASP A 403 -7.00 26.23 3.90
C ASP A 403 -8.02 27.38 4.14
N ASP A 404 -9.29 27.13 3.83
CA ASP A 404 -10.40 28.09 3.93
C ASP A 404 -11.48 27.73 4.95
N TRP A 405 -11.27 26.74 5.83
CA TRP A 405 -12.34 26.27 6.73
C TRP A 405 -12.88 27.34 7.69
N ARG A 406 -12.08 28.36 8.01
CA ARG A 406 -12.50 29.55 8.78
C ARG A 406 -13.13 30.67 7.95
N LYS A 407 -12.99 30.61 6.61
CA LYS A 407 -13.48 31.64 5.68
C LYS A 407 -14.85 31.26 5.11
N ALA A 408 -15.11 29.97 4.95
CA ALA A 408 -16.38 29.46 4.46
C ALA A 408 -17.42 29.42 5.60
N PRO A 409 -18.66 29.89 5.36
CA PRO A 409 -19.74 29.76 6.34
C PRO A 409 -20.16 28.30 6.55
N THR A 410 -20.01 27.48 5.50
CA THR A 410 -20.27 26.03 5.50
C THR A 410 -19.10 25.31 4.85
N VAL A 411 -18.65 24.23 5.49
CA VAL A 411 -17.64 23.31 4.96
C VAL A 411 -18.30 21.94 4.80
N GLU A 412 -18.34 21.43 3.58
CA GLU A 412 -18.81 20.07 3.32
C GLU A 412 -17.62 19.11 3.33
N LEU A 413 -17.72 18.02 4.09
CA LEU A 413 -16.70 17.00 4.19
C LEU A 413 -17.28 15.63 3.82
N TYR A 414 -16.49 14.86 3.11
CA TYR A 414 -16.73 13.45 2.86
C TYR A 414 -15.51 12.67 3.35
N THR A 415 -15.69 11.86 4.39
CA THR A 415 -14.63 11.09 5.03
C THR A 415 -15.11 9.68 5.33
N GLU A 416 -14.15 8.76 5.39
CA GLU A 416 -14.40 7.42 5.87
C GLU A 416 -14.18 7.32 7.39
N GLY A 417 -14.73 6.27 8.00
CA GLY A 417 -14.44 5.80 9.35
C GLY A 417 -14.09 4.30 9.31
N ALA A 418 -13.08 3.86 10.07
CA ALA A 418 -12.73 2.44 10.17
C ALA A 418 -13.56 1.73 11.26
N ILE A 419 -13.90 0.47 11.02
CA ILE A 419 -14.49 -0.44 12.03
C ILE A 419 -13.40 -1.40 12.49
N ASP A 420 -12.45 -0.90 13.28
CA ASP A 420 -11.30 -1.67 13.77
C ASP A 420 -11.29 -1.81 15.30
N GLY A 421 -12.38 -1.37 15.95
CA GLY A 421 -12.51 -1.36 17.41
C GLY A 421 -11.68 -0.27 18.08
N ILE A 422 -11.09 0.64 17.31
CA ILE A 422 -10.36 1.79 17.84
C ILE A 422 -11.36 2.93 18.12
N PRO A 423 -11.30 3.55 19.31
CA PRO A 423 -12.11 4.72 19.62
C PRO A 423 -11.82 5.85 18.63
N LEU A 424 -12.84 6.27 17.89
CA LEU A 424 -12.69 7.29 16.85
C LEU A 424 -12.95 8.67 17.44
N PRO A 425 -12.03 9.64 17.36
CA PRO A 425 -12.30 11.00 17.82
C PRO A 425 -13.29 11.70 16.89
N VAL A 426 -14.40 12.14 17.47
CA VAL A 426 -15.53 12.75 16.73
C VAL A 426 -15.82 14.17 17.18
N GLY A 427 -14.95 14.77 17.99
CA GLY A 427 -15.17 16.10 18.56
C GLY A 427 -14.81 17.24 17.62
N PRO A 428 -15.53 18.38 17.68
CA PRO A 428 -15.14 19.58 16.96
C PRO A 428 -13.86 20.20 17.54
N ALA A 429 -13.25 21.11 16.78
CA ALA A 429 -12.09 21.88 17.21
C ALA A 429 -12.16 23.35 16.81
N TRP A 430 -11.41 24.19 17.52
CA TRP A 430 -11.13 25.58 17.16
C TRP A 430 -9.63 25.81 17.10
N CYS A 431 -9.14 26.37 15.99
CA CYS A 431 -7.71 26.65 15.80
C CYS A 431 -7.44 28.13 15.55
N ALA A 432 -6.32 28.61 16.09
CA ALA A 432 -5.77 29.92 15.83
C ALA A 432 -4.29 29.84 15.44
N ASP A 433 -3.73 30.94 14.94
CA ASP A 433 -2.35 30.99 14.44
C ASP A 433 -1.32 30.79 15.56
N ASP A 434 -1.68 31.17 16.79
CA ASP A 434 -0.83 31.03 17.97
C ASP A 434 -1.66 30.85 19.25
N ALA A 435 -0.96 30.55 20.35
CA ALA A 435 -1.57 30.24 21.64
C ALA A 435 -2.28 31.44 22.28
N SER A 436 -1.80 32.66 22.03
CA SER A 436 -2.37 33.88 22.59
C SER A 436 -3.71 34.20 21.93
N ARG A 437 -3.76 34.08 20.60
CA ARG A 437 -4.99 34.24 19.81
C ARG A 437 -5.99 33.14 20.14
N LEU A 438 -5.55 31.89 20.28
CA LEU A 438 -6.43 30.80 20.71
C LEU A 438 -7.04 31.09 22.08
N ALA A 439 -6.23 31.54 23.04
CA ALA A 439 -6.69 31.85 24.40
C ALA A 439 -7.68 33.02 24.43
N ALA A 440 -7.51 34.01 23.55
CA ALA A 440 -8.43 35.14 23.41
C ALA A 440 -9.76 34.74 22.74
N GLU A 441 -9.73 33.92 21.69
CA GLU A 441 -10.93 33.58 20.91
C GLU A 441 -11.77 32.47 21.58
N LEU A 442 -11.14 31.43 22.13
CA LEU A 442 -11.82 30.21 22.61
C LEU A 442 -12.97 30.45 23.62
N PRO A 443 -12.87 31.37 24.61
CA PRO A 443 -13.97 31.63 25.55
C PRO A 443 -15.23 32.21 24.89
N HIS A 444 -15.08 32.80 23.70
CA HIS A 444 -16.16 33.41 22.93
C HIS A 444 -16.75 32.45 21.89
N VAL A 445 -16.31 31.20 21.85
CA VAL A 445 -16.79 30.19 20.91
C VAL A 445 -17.69 29.19 21.64
N GLN A 446 -18.75 28.75 20.98
CA GLN A 446 -19.62 27.66 21.43
C GLN A 446 -19.62 26.56 20.37
N PHE A 447 -19.32 25.34 20.81
CA PHE A 447 -19.39 24.14 20.00
C PHE A 447 -20.79 23.53 20.07
N GLY A 448 -21.34 23.16 18.92
CA GLY A 448 -22.47 22.28 18.77
C GLY A 448 -22.10 21.08 17.92
N PHE A 449 -22.73 19.95 18.20
CA PHE A 449 -22.49 18.70 17.51
C PHE A 449 -23.80 17.93 17.40
N ALA A 450 -24.08 17.42 16.21
CA ALA A 450 -25.24 16.57 15.97
C ALA A 450 -24.85 15.40 15.07
N VAL A 451 -25.43 14.24 15.34
CA VAL A 451 -25.25 13.05 14.50
C VAL A 451 -26.61 12.61 13.98
N ASN A 452 -26.72 12.45 12.66
CA ASN A 452 -27.93 12.03 11.97
C ASN A 452 -29.17 12.87 12.37
N GLY A 453 -28.97 14.18 12.60
CA GLY A 453 -30.01 15.12 13.00
C GLY A 453 -30.29 15.19 14.51
N VAL A 454 -29.65 14.35 15.34
CA VAL A 454 -29.80 14.35 16.80
C VAL A 454 -28.66 15.12 17.45
N ALA A 455 -28.99 16.14 18.25
CA ALA A 455 -28.00 16.94 18.96
C ALA A 455 -27.33 16.13 20.09
N VAL A 456 -26.02 16.28 20.22
CA VAL A 456 -25.19 15.67 21.27
C VAL A 456 -24.77 16.76 22.24
N ASP A 457 -25.02 16.57 23.53
CA ASP A 457 -24.55 17.49 24.56
C ASP A 457 -23.04 17.33 24.77
N LEU A 458 -22.29 18.41 24.50
CA LEU A 458 -20.84 18.45 24.66
C LEU A 458 -20.40 18.93 26.06
N GLY A 459 -21.32 19.34 26.94
CA GLY A 459 -21.00 19.98 28.22
C GLY A 459 -20.16 19.13 29.18
N GLY A 460 -20.25 17.80 29.07
CA GLY A 460 -19.49 16.85 29.89
C GLY A 460 -18.10 16.47 29.35
N PHE A 461 -17.71 16.98 28.17
CA PHE A 461 -16.47 16.57 27.49
C PHE A 461 -15.34 17.59 27.70
N PRO A 462 -14.13 17.16 28.08
CA PRO A 462 -13.01 18.06 28.30
C PRO A 462 -12.52 18.68 26.99
N THR A 463 -12.01 19.90 27.03
CA THR A 463 -11.31 20.51 25.89
C THR A 463 -9.80 20.37 26.06
N VAL A 464 -9.10 19.97 25.00
CA VAL A 464 -7.67 19.73 25.02
C VAL A 464 -6.94 20.58 23.98
N ARG A 465 -5.86 21.26 24.39
CA ARG A 465 -5.04 22.08 23.50
C ARG A 465 -3.91 21.28 22.86
N ARG A 466 -3.68 21.50 21.57
CA ARG A 466 -2.68 20.81 20.76
C ARG A 466 -2.05 21.79 19.76
N ARG A 467 -0.73 21.83 19.74
CA ARG A 467 0.05 22.53 18.74
C ARG A 467 0.20 21.67 17.49
N LEU A 468 -0.15 22.21 16.34
CA LEU A 468 0.03 21.57 15.04
C LEU A 468 1.44 21.81 14.51
N ARG A 469 1.86 20.95 13.57
CA ARG A 469 3.19 21.03 12.95
C ARG A 469 3.43 22.32 12.15
N ASP A 470 2.36 22.93 11.64
CA ASP A 470 2.42 24.21 10.92
C ASP A 470 2.42 25.44 11.87
N GLY A 471 2.48 25.21 13.18
CA GLY A 471 2.59 26.25 14.20
C GLY A 471 1.25 26.65 14.82
N ARG A 472 0.11 26.32 14.19
CA ARG A 472 -1.23 26.64 14.72
C ARG A 472 -1.49 25.97 16.06
N GLU A 473 -2.28 26.62 16.90
CA GLU A 473 -2.74 26.09 18.18
C GLU A 473 -4.23 25.79 18.10
N CYS A 474 -4.61 24.57 18.44
CA CYS A 474 -5.99 24.09 18.35
C CYS A 474 -6.51 23.61 19.70
N ALA A 475 -7.78 23.89 19.98
CA ALA A 475 -8.53 23.35 21.10
C ALA A 475 -9.56 22.34 20.57
N TRP A 476 -9.45 21.08 21.00
CA TRP A 476 -10.29 19.97 20.57
C TRP A 476 -11.25 19.56 21.68
N VAL A 477 -12.51 19.31 21.36
CA VAL A 477 -13.43 18.69 22.31
C VAL A 477 -13.12 17.19 22.37
N GLY A 478 -12.80 16.70 23.56
CA GLY A 478 -12.32 15.34 23.79
C GLY A 478 -13.43 14.32 23.85
N VAL A 479 -14.08 14.06 22.72
CA VAL A 479 -15.13 13.03 22.57
C VAL A 479 -14.71 12.00 21.54
N VAL A 480 -14.78 10.73 21.93
CA VAL A 480 -14.52 9.58 21.05
C VAL A 480 -15.74 8.68 20.97
N SER A 481 -15.98 8.14 19.79
CA SER A 481 -16.95 7.07 19.53
C SER A 481 -16.31 5.73 19.85
N GLY A 482 -16.90 4.97 20.78
CA GLY A 482 -16.48 3.60 21.08
C GLY A 482 -17.22 2.55 20.26
N GLY A 483 -18.28 2.93 19.56
CA GLY A 483 -19.06 2.05 18.70
C GLY A 483 -19.02 2.52 17.24
N GLN A 484 -18.74 1.58 16.34
CA GLN A 484 -18.82 1.76 14.90
C GLN A 484 -19.44 0.50 14.30
N ARG A 485 -20.25 0.67 13.25
CA ARG A 485 -20.72 -0.43 12.39
C ARG A 485 -20.88 0.09 10.98
N ALA A 486 -20.91 -0.81 10.01
CA ALA A 486 -21.06 -0.46 8.61
C ALA A 486 -22.33 0.39 8.41
N SER A 487 -22.14 1.66 8.09
CA SER A 487 -23.22 2.65 8.00
C SER A 487 -22.74 3.94 7.36
N ARG A 488 -23.68 4.71 6.80
CA ARG A 488 -23.45 6.08 6.33
C ARG A 488 -24.13 7.05 7.29
N ASN A 489 -23.38 8.04 7.76
CA ASN A 489 -23.81 8.95 8.81
C ASN A 489 -23.55 10.40 8.43
N THR A 490 -24.33 11.31 9.00
CA THR A 490 -24.14 12.75 8.89
C THR A 490 -23.71 13.29 10.24
N PHE A 491 -22.53 13.89 10.30
CA PHE A 491 -21.97 14.57 11.47
C PHE A 491 -22.00 16.06 11.19
N ILE A 492 -22.77 16.81 11.97
CA ILE A 492 -22.91 18.26 11.83
C ILE A 492 -22.22 18.92 13.01
N TYR A 493 -21.22 19.73 12.71
CA TYR A 493 -20.51 20.54 13.68
C TYR A 493 -20.90 21.99 13.50
N THR A 494 -21.25 22.66 14.58
CA THR A 494 -21.50 24.10 14.58
C THR A 494 -20.55 24.79 15.54
N ILE A 495 -19.95 25.87 15.08
CA ILE A 495 -19.05 26.70 15.86
C ILE A 495 -19.61 28.11 15.78
N ALA A 496 -20.29 28.53 16.84
CA ALA A 496 -20.97 29.82 16.88
C ALA A 496 -20.27 30.78 17.87
N PRO A 497 -20.11 32.06 17.51
CA PRO A 497 -19.71 33.08 18.48
C PRO A 497 -20.78 33.22 19.57
N ARG A 498 -20.36 33.31 20.83
CA ARG A 498 -21.24 33.64 21.95
C ARG A 498 -21.71 35.10 21.83
N MET A 499 -22.83 35.44 22.47
CA MET A 499 -23.26 36.83 22.57
C MET A 499 -22.14 37.70 23.19
N GLY A 500 -21.84 38.83 22.54
CA GLY A 500 -20.75 39.73 22.93
C GLY A 500 -19.35 39.34 22.42
N ALA A 501 -19.24 38.34 21.53
CA ALA A 501 -17.99 37.98 20.89
C ALA A 501 -17.44 39.12 19.99
N PRO A 502 -16.10 39.20 19.79
CA PRO A 502 -15.48 40.14 18.87
C PRO A 502 -16.03 40.01 17.44
N ALA A 503 -16.19 41.13 16.72
CA ALA A 503 -16.77 41.20 15.37
C ALA A 503 -16.04 40.37 14.29
N GLY A 504 -14.81 39.91 14.57
CA GLY A 504 -14.04 39.05 13.68
C GLY A 504 -14.40 37.56 13.74
N LEU A 505 -15.15 37.12 14.75
CA LEU A 505 -15.59 35.72 14.85
C LEU A 505 -16.89 35.52 14.09
N ARG A 506 -16.87 34.57 13.15
CA ARG A 506 -18.03 34.20 12.32
C ARG A 506 -18.48 32.78 12.64
N PRO A 507 -19.80 32.50 12.55
CA PRO A 507 -20.28 31.14 12.69
C PRO A 507 -19.75 30.27 11.55
N ILE A 508 -19.35 29.06 11.89
CA ILE A 508 -18.90 28.03 10.95
C ILE A 508 -19.76 26.79 11.16
N ARG A 509 -20.21 26.21 10.05
CA ARG A 509 -20.88 24.92 10.02
C ARG A 509 -20.02 23.95 9.22
N VAL A 510 -19.83 22.74 9.75
CA VAL A 510 -19.17 21.66 9.03
C VAL A 510 -20.17 20.52 8.90
N ASP A 511 -20.54 20.20 7.66
CA ASP A 511 -21.44 19.10 7.32
C ASP A 511 -20.59 17.93 6.80
N ALA A 512 -20.34 16.94 7.66
CA ALA A 512 -19.52 15.78 7.33
C ALA A 512 -20.38 14.55 7.05
N THR A 513 -20.28 14.02 5.84
CA THR A 513 -20.74 12.66 5.53
C THR A 513 -19.63 11.68 5.93
N VAL A 514 -19.94 10.78 6.85
CA VAL A 514 -19.00 9.78 7.38
C VAL A 514 -19.48 8.39 7.00
N VAL A 515 -18.65 7.66 6.25
CA VAL A 515 -18.94 6.28 5.84
C VAL A 515 -18.09 5.31 6.67
N PHE A 516 -18.73 4.56 7.57
CA PHE A 516 -18.06 3.48 8.29
C PHE A 516 -18.02 2.21 7.43
N LYS A 517 -16.81 1.70 7.18
CA LYS A 517 -16.57 0.50 6.36
C LYS A 517 -15.96 -0.62 7.20
N ASP A 518 -16.34 -1.85 6.87
CA ASP A 518 -15.68 -3.05 7.41
C ASP A 518 -14.31 -3.17 6.67
N PRO A 519 -13.18 -3.23 7.39
CA PRO A 519 -11.85 -3.25 6.80
C PRO A 519 -11.54 -4.44 5.87
#